data_AF-A0A0G1KQD7-F1
#
_entry.id   AF-A0A0G1KQD7-F1
#
_cell.length_a   1.000
_cell.length_b   1.000
_cell.length_c   1.000
_cell.angle_alpha   90.00
_cell.angle_beta   90.00
_cell.angle_gamma   90.00
#
_symmetry.space_group_name_H-M   'P 1'
#
loop_
_entity.id
_entity.type
_entity.pdbx_description
1 polymer ?
#
loop_
_entity_poly.entity_id
_entity_poly.type
_entity_poly.pdbx_seq_one_letter_code
_entity_poly.pdbx_strand_id
1 'polypeptide(L)'
;MPDIYNAKWEKGKNNTLRFYKAKLPWKSKQFNRKLYLPTYFGPMIGDKKEVKIAEVGAGMFCTIGSLWKTAKVKVYPSDALADEFNKILKESGVTPLIPVAKEDMENLSYPDNFFD
;
A
#
# COMPACT_ATOMS: atom_id res chain seq x y z
N MET A 1 -3.67 33.53 8.84
CA MET A 1 -4.03 32.48 9.82
C MET A 1 -3.21 31.25 9.49
N PRO A 2 -2.41 30.68 10.42
CA PRO A 2 -1.92 29.33 10.27
C PRO A 2 -3.17 28.44 10.26
N ASP A 3 -3.42 27.85 9.11
CA ASP A 3 -4.72 27.35 8.70
C ASP A 3 -5.20 26.20 9.61
N ILE A 4 -6.44 26.29 10.11
CA ILE A 4 -7.11 25.24 10.89
C ILE A 4 -7.08 23.91 10.13
N TYR A 5 -7.09 23.95 8.79
CA TYR A 5 -6.93 22.77 7.94
C TYR A 5 -5.57 22.10 8.12
N ASN A 6 -4.48 22.86 8.13
CA ASN A 6 -3.14 22.33 8.37
C ASN A 6 -3.02 21.69 9.76
N ALA A 7 -3.60 22.33 10.78
CA ALA A 7 -3.58 21.77 12.14
C ALA A 7 -4.38 20.45 12.25
N LYS A 8 -5.54 20.36 11.57
CA LYS A 8 -6.34 19.12 11.50
C LYS A 8 -5.62 18.02 10.73
N TRP A 9 -4.99 18.37 9.60
CA TRP A 9 -4.19 17.46 8.79
C TRP A 9 -3.04 16.86 9.61
N GLU A 10 -2.23 17.71 10.25
CA GLU A 10 -1.10 17.25 11.07
C GLU A 10 -1.55 16.37 12.25
N LYS A 11 -2.68 16.71 12.88
CA LYS A 11 -3.26 15.85 13.93
C LYS A 11 -3.67 14.48 13.37
N GLY A 12 -4.33 14.44 12.21
CA GLY A 12 -4.72 13.21 11.54
C GLY A 12 -3.53 12.34 11.17
N LYS A 13 -2.54 12.94 10.50
CA LYS A 13 -1.26 12.30 10.16
C LYS A 13 -0.60 11.68 11.39
N ASN A 14 -0.42 12.44 12.47
CA ASN A 14 0.23 11.96 13.68
C ASN A 14 -0.51 10.78 14.33
N ASN A 15 -1.85 10.81 14.33
CA ASN A 15 -2.65 9.68 14.81
C ASN A 15 -2.45 8.43 13.96
N THR A 16 -2.44 8.57 12.63
CA THR A 16 -2.17 7.47 11.70
C THR A 16 -0.79 6.87 11.94
N LEU A 17 0.26 7.71 12.01
CA LEU A 17 1.63 7.24 12.26
C LEU A 17 1.75 6.50 13.60
N ARG A 18 1.10 7.01 14.66
CA ARG A 18 1.06 6.35 15.96
C ARG A 18 0.38 4.98 15.89
N PHE A 19 -0.75 4.88 15.20
CA PHE A 19 -1.46 3.61 15.00
C PHE A 19 -0.59 2.59 14.28
N TYR A 20 0.04 2.98 13.17
CA TYR A 20 0.85 2.06 12.39
C TYR A 20 2.14 1.65 13.11
N LYS A 21 2.79 2.56 13.85
CA LYS A 21 3.92 2.20 14.75
C LYS A 21 3.51 1.10 15.74
N ALA A 22 2.37 1.27 16.41
CA ALA A 22 1.88 0.29 17.38
C ALA A 22 1.50 -1.06 16.73
N LYS A 23 1.04 -1.05 15.47
CA LYS A 23 0.62 -2.26 14.74
C LYS A 23 1.74 -2.90 13.93
N LEU A 24 2.92 -2.30 13.85
CA LEU A 24 4.00 -2.75 12.97
C LEU A 24 4.39 -4.24 13.18
N PRO A 25 4.59 -4.75 14.42
CA PRO A 25 4.96 -6.15 14.60
C PRO A 25 3.93 -7.13 14.01
N TRP A 26 2.64 -6.83 14.23
CA TRP A 26 1.55 -7.63 13.69
C TRP A 26 1.42 -7.49 12.16
N LYS A 27 1.45 -6.25 11.64
CA LYS A 27 1.35 -6.00 10.19
C LYS A 27 2.51 -6.63 9.42
N SER A 28 3.74 -6.52 9.92
CA SER A 28 4.91 -7.14 9.30
C SER A 28 4.76 -8.66 9.24
N LYS A 29 4.37 -9.32 10.35
CA LYS A 29 4.13 -10.76 10.37
C LYS A 29 3.01 -11.20 9.41
N GLN A 30 1.95 -10.40 9.30
CA GLN A 30 0.77 -10.76 8.52
C GLN A 30 0.96 -10.54 7.01
N PHE A 31 1.52 -9.39 6.64
CA PHE A 31 1.53 -8.88 5.26
C PHE A 31 2.91 -8.87 4.61
N ASN A 32 4.01 -8.92 5.37
CA ASN A 32 5.36 -8.96 4.79
C ASN A 32 5.78 -10.38 4.36
N ARG A 33 4.91 -11.06 3.62
CA ARG A 33 5.10 -12.42 3.12
C ARG A 33 4.36 -12.57 1.80
N LYS A 34 4.66 -13.64 1.06
CA LYS A 34 3.93 -13.95 -0.16
C LYS A 34 2.47 -14.30 0.18
N LEU A 35 1.54 -13.55 -0.40
CA LEU A 35 0.10 -13.71 -0.22
C LEU A 35 -0.57 -13.94 -1.57
N TYR A 36 -1.59 -14.79 -1.59
CA TYR A 36 -2.50 -14.92 -2.72
C TYR A 36 -3.45 -13.74 -2.75
N LEU A 37 -3.74 -13.24 -3.95
CA LEU A 37 -4.84 -12.28 -4.13
C LEU A 37 -6.15 -12.90 -3.62
N PRO A 38 -7.01 -12.11 -2.98
CA PRO A 38 -8.36 -12.51 -2.66
C PRO A 38 -9.13 -13.03 -3.88
N THR A 39 -10.02 -14.00 -3.68
CA THR A 39 -10.77 -14.65 -4.76
C THR A 39 -11.70 -13.69 -5.52
N TYR A 40 -12.10 -12.58 -4.90
CA TYR A 40 -12.93 -11.56 -5.55
C TYR A 40 -12.24 -10.85 -6.73
N PHE A 41 -10.91 -10.94 -6.86
CA PHE A 41 -10.19 -10.46 -8.04
C PHE A 41 -10.36 -11.37 -9.27
N GLY A 42 -10.91 -12.58 -9.09
CA GLY A 42 -11.06 -13.57 -10.14
C GLY A 42 -11.73 -13.06 -11.42
N PRO A 43 -12.90 -12.40 -11.34
CA PRO A 43 -13.56 -11.82 -12.52
C PRO A 43 -12.74 -10.75 -13.25
N MET A 44 -12.00 -9.91 -12.51
CA MET A 44 -11.15 -8.86 -13.10
C MET A 44 -9.92 -9.45 -13.80
N ILE A 45 -9.36 -10.53 -13.26
CA ILE A 45 -8.23 -11.23 -13.86
C ILE A 45 -8.68 -12.00 -15.11
N GLY A 46 -9.73 -12.81 -14.99
CA GLY A 46 -10.23 -13.66 -16.08
C GLY A 46 -9.13 -14.55 -16.67
N ASP A 47 -9.02 -14.56 -17.99
CA ASP A 47 -8.04 -15.37 -18.74
C ASP A 47 -6.71 -14.63 -19.04
N LYS A 48 -6.52 -13.44 -18.47
CA LYS A 48 -5.30 -12.64 -18.69
C LYS A 48 -4.07 -13.41 -18.21
N LYS A 49 -2.99 -13.35 -18.98
CA LYS A 49 -1.69 -13.96 -18.60
C LYS A 49 -0.87 -13.08 -17.67
N GLU A 50 -1.09 -11.77 -17.72
CA GLU A 50 -0.48 -10.78 -16.82
C GLU A 50 -1.52 -9.71 -16.44
N VAL A 51 -1.51 -9.30 -15.18
CA VAL A 51 -2.33 -8.18 -14.67
C VAL A 51 -1.47 -7.24 -13.83
N LYS A 52 -1.84 -5.95 -13.86
CA LYS A 52 -1.25 -4.90 -13.02
C LYS A 52 -2.36 -4.32 -12.14
N ILE A 53 -2.09 -4.21 -10.85
CA ILE A 53 -3.05 -3.73 -9.85
C ILE A 53 -2.45 -2.54 -9.11
N ALA A 54 -3.21 -1.47 -8.99
CA ALA A 54 -2.86 -0.32 -8.16
C ALA A 54 -3.52 -0.51 -6.78
N GLU A 55 -2.72 -0.63 -5.72
CA GLU A 55 -3.26 -0.68 -4.35
C GLU A 55 -3.07 0.70 -3.73
N VAL A 56 -4.07 1.57 -3.92
CA VAL A 56 -4.03 2.95 -3.45
C VAL A 56 -4.41 3.03 -1.97
N GLY A 57 -3.64 3.76 -1.16
CA GLY A 57 -3.84 3.83 0.28
C GLY A 57 -3.39 2.57 1.03
N ALA A 58 -2.33 1.92 0.56
CA ALA A 58 -1.84 0.64 1.11
C ALA A 58 -1.31 0.74 2.55
N GLY A 59 -0.94 1.93 3.02
CA GLY A 59 -0.23 2.11 4.28
C GLY A 59 1.23 1.64 4.19
N MET A 60 1.72 0.97 5.24
CA MET A 60 3.11 0.48 5.32
C MET A 60 3.41 -0.77 4.49
N PHE A 61 2.41 -1.57 4.11
CA PHE A 61 2.60 -2.86 3.47
C PHE A 61 1.52 -3.10 2.42
N CYS A 62 1.87 -3.76 1.33
CA CYS A 62 0.91 -4.37 0.42
C CYS A 62 0.07 -5.42 1.17
N THR A 63 -1.27 -5.28 1.14
CA THR A 63 -2.17 -6.16 1.90
C THR A 63 -2.92 -7.16 1.04
N ILE A 64 -3.08 -6.88 -0.25
CA ILE A 64 -3.83 -7.72 -1.18
C ILE A 64 -3.01 -8.93 -1.67
N GLY A 65 -1.68 -8.86 -1.61
CA GLY A 65 -0.81 -9.94 -2.10
C GLY A 65 -0.63 -9.92 -3.62
N SER A 66 0.22 -10.82 -4.13
CA SER A 66 0.68 -10.79 -5.52
C SER A 66 0.75 -12.17 -6.18
N LEU A 67 0.16 -13.19 -5.58
CA LEU A 67 0.12 -14.53 -6.15
C LEU A 67 -1.26 -14.82 -6.75
N TRP A 68 -1.27 -15.39 -7.95
CA TRP A 68 -2.45 -15.92 -8.60
C TRP A 68 -2.11 -17.22 -9.34
N LYS A 69 -3.12 -18.06 -9.59
CA LYS A 69 -2.91 -19.43 -10.12
C LYS A 69 -2.55 -19.45 -11.60
N THR A 70 -3.18 -18.59 -12.40
CA THR A 70 -3.17 -18.67 -13.87
C THR A 70 -2.53 -17.47 -14.56
N ALA A 71 -2.18 -16.43 -13.79
CA ALA A 71 -1.72 -15.14 -14.30
C ALA A 71 -0.55 -14.62 -13.46
N LYS A 72 0.35 -13.88 -14.10
CA LYS A 72 1.36 -13.08 -13.41
C LYS A 72 0.70 -11.81 -12.87
N VAL A 73 0.82 -11.56 -11.58
CA VAL A 73 0.28 -10.36 -10.93
C VAL A 73 1.44 -9.43 -10.58
N LYS A 74 1.32 -8.17 -10.99
CA LYS A 74 2.19 -7.09 -10.54
C LYS A 74 1.35 -6.10 -9.73
N VAL A 75 1.68 -5.92 -8.46
CA VAL A 75 1.01 -4.95 -7.60
C VAL A 75 1.91 -3.75 -7.42
N TYR A 76 1.30 -2.56 -7.52
CA TYR A 76 1.96 -1.28 -7.35
C TYR A 76 1.26 -0.53 -6.23
N PRO A 77 1.61 -0.82 -4.96
CA PRO A 77 0.97 -0.17 -3.83
C PRO A 77 1.50 1.26 -3.66
N SER A 78 0.60 2.17 -3.30
CA SER A 78 0.97 3.56 -2.98
C SER A 78 0.25 4.10 -1.75
N ASP A 79 0.87 5.09 -1.12
CA ASP A 79 0.27 5.83 -0.01
C ASP A 79 0.81 7.26 0.06
N ALA A 80 -0.04 8.22 0.43
CA ALA A 80 0.34 9.63 0.58
C ALA A 80 1.37 9.83 1.70
N LEU A 81 1.38 8.93 2.71
CA LEU A 81 2.30 8.93 3.84
C LEU A 81 3.45 7.92 3.68
N ALA A 82 3.71 7.45 2.46
CA ALA A 82 4.73 6.42 2.21
C ALA A 82 6.13 6.82 2.73
N ASP A 83 6.52 8.09 2.64
CA ASP A 83 7.81 8.55 3.18
C ASP A 83 7.91 8.37 4.69
N GLU A 84 6.86 8.75 5.42
CA GLU A 84 6.79 8.59 6.87
C GLU A 84 6.74 7.11 7.27
N PHE A 85 6.02 6.29 6.52
CA PHE A 85 5.99 4.85 6.71
C PHE A 85 7.35 4.20 6.46
N ASN A 86 8.06 4.60 5.40
CA ASN A 86 9.39 4.11 5.08
C ASN A 86 10.41 4.47 6.17
N LYS A 87 10.29 5.64 6.80
CA LYS A 87 11.11 6.00 7.97
C LYS A 87 10.87 5.04 9.14
N ILE A 88 9.61 4.77 9.47
CA ILE A 88 9.23 3.86 10.56
C ILE A 88 9.76 2.45 10.32
N LEU A 89 9.61 1.95 9.09
CA LEU A 89 10.10 0.64 8.67
C LEU A 89 11.62 0.54 8.80
N LYS A 90 12.35 1.56 8.33
CA LYS A 90 13.81 1.66 8.45
C LYS A 90 14.27 1.70 9.90
N GLU A 91 13.66 2.53 10.74
CA GLU A 91 13.94 2.62 12.18
C GLU A 91 13.74 1.28 12.90
N SER A 92 12.82 0.45 12.39
CA SER A 92 12.47 -0.84 12.98
C SER A 92 13.20 -2.04 12.32
N GLY A 93 14.09 -1.79 11.36
CA GLY A 93 14.83 -2.84 10.65
C GLY A 93 13.94 -3.75 9.78
N VAL A 94 12.78 -3.27 9.33
CA VAL A 94 11.83 -4.04 8.52
C VAL A 94 11.91 -3.60 7.06
N THR A 95 12.16 -4.54 6.15
CA THR A 95 12.11 -4.30 4.70
C THR A 95 10.86 -4.96 4.10
N PRO A 96 9.94 -4.18 3.49
CA PRO A 96 8.79 -4.74 2.79
C PRO A 96 9.18 -5.58 1.58
N LEU A 97 8.52 -6.73 1.39
CA LEU A 97 8.68 -7.60 0.23
C LEU A 97 8.18 -6.93 -1.06
N ILE A 98 7.11 -6.15 -0.95
CA ILE A 98 6.57 -5.30 -2.01
C ILE A 98 6.56 -3.86 -1.45
N PRO A 99 7.52 -3.01 -1.89
CA PRO A 99 7.62 -1.63 -1.40
C PRO A 99 6.39 -0.79 -1.76
N VAL A 100 5.96 0.06 -0.83
CA VAL A 100 4.89 1.05 -1.06
C VAL A 100 5.52 2.36 -1.53
N ALA A 101 5.07 2.83 -2.68
CA ALA A 101 5.55 4.07 -3.29
C ALA A 101 4.76 5.28 -2.78
N LYS A 102 5.39 6.45 -2.83
CA LYS A 102 4.69 7.71 -2.64
C LYS A 102 4.07 8.13 -3.96
N GLU A 103 2.76 8.36 -3.96
CA GLU A 103 2.03 8.93 -5.09
C GLU A 103 1.19 10.12 -4.61
N ASP A 104 0.95 11.07 -5.51
CA ASP A 104 -0.06 12.09 -5.32
C ASP A 104 -1.42 11.49 -5.65
N MET A 105 -2.31 11.42 -4.66
CA MET A 105 -3.62 10.80 -4.81
C MET A 105 -4.57 11.61 -5.69
N GLU A 106 -4.29 12.90 -5.88
CA GLU A 106 -5.04 13.77 -6.79
C GLU A 106 -4.52 13.67 -8.23
N ASN A 107 -3.27 13.22 -8.42
CA ASN A 107 -2.58 13.12 -9.71
C ASN A 107 -1.78 11.82 -9.81
N LEU A 108 -2.48 10.68 -9.78
CA LEU A 108 -1.84 9.36 -9.83
C LEU A 108 -1.03 9.18 -11.13
N SER A 109 0.22 8.70 -11.02
CA SER A 109 1.09 8.50 -12.18
C SER A 109 0.91 7.15 -12.89
N TYR A 110 -0.09 6.36 -12.49
CA TYR A 110 -0.31 5.02 -13.04
C TYR A 110 -0.75 5.05 -14.51
N PRO A 111 -0.22 4.17 -15.37
CA PRO A 111 -0.70 3.99 -16.75
C PRO A 111 -2.18 3.55 -16.79
N ASP A 112 -2.90 3.88 -17.86
CA ASP A 112 -4.34 3.61 -18.09
C ASP A 112 -4.80 2.12 -18.01
N ASN A 113 -3.88 1.17 -17.82
CA ASN A 113 -4.14 -0.27 -17.86
C ASN A 113 -4.18 -0.93 -16.47
N PHE A 114 -4.43 -0.15 -15.42
CA PHE A 114 -4.57 -0.62 -14.05
C PHE A 114 -6.05 -0.68 -13.69
N PHE A 115 -6.46 -1.71 -12.95
CA PHE A 115 -7.74 -1.72 -12.25
C PHE A 115 -7.47 -1.62 -10.75
N ASP A 116 -8.36 -0.94 -10.04
CA ASP A 116 -8.37 -0.77 -8.58
C ASP A 116 -9.20 -1.85 -7.87
#